data_AF-A0A443S1M4-F1
#
_entry.id   AF-A0A443S1M4-F1
#
_cell.length_a   1.000
_cell.length_b   1.000
_cell.length_c   1.000
_cell.angle_alpha   90.00
_cell.angle_beta   90.00
_cell.angle_gamma   90.00
#
_symmetry.space_group_name_H-M   'P 1'
#
loop_
_entity.id
_entity.type
_entity.pdbx_description
1 polymer ?
#
loop_
_entity_poly.entity_id
_entity_poly.type
_entity_poly.pdbx_seq_one_letter_code
_entity_poly.pdbx_strand_id
1 'polypeptide(L)'
;MLKLKEYFNKIDCGEKPADANTNCKAGIDHCLFNLDDDPCEYNNLANAYPNIVRQLWDKLVDYNKTAMPPRNQPIDPCGNPMLHNGVFTNWQDTEICKNKQFLMRPPQMENKV
;
A
#
# COMPACT_ATOMS: atom_id res chain seq x y z
N MET A 1 -15.16 -31.46 24.67
CA MET A 1 -15.62 -30.33 23.85
C MET A 1 -14.69 -29.16 24.09
N LEU A 2 -13.83 -28.87 23.12
CA LEU A 2 -13.03 -27.64 23.13
C LEU A 2 -14.02 -26.50 22.88
N LYS A 3 -14.21 -25.62 23.88
CA LYS A 3 -14.88 -24.35 23.65
C LYS A 3 -14.01 -23.59 22.66
N LEU A 4 -14.50 -23.44 21.43
CA LEU A 4 -14.00 -22.44 20.49
C LEU A 4 -14.01 -21.11 21.23
N LYS A 5 -12.84 -20.66 21.70
CA LYS A 5 -12.65 -19.27 22.06
C LYS A 5 -12.87 -18.52 20.75
N GLU A 6 -13.99 -17.82 20.63
CA GLU A 6 -14.22 -16.91 19.52
C GLU A 6 -13.06 -15.91 19.50
N TYR A 7 -12.18 -16.08 18.51
CA TYR A 7 -10.95 -15.33 18.32
C TYR A 7 -11.26 -14.00 17.61
N PHE A 8 -12.20 -13.23 18.15
CA PHE A 8 -12.47 -11.87 17.67
C PHE A 8 -11.99 -10.88 18.72
N ASN A 9 -10.67 -10.72 18.79
CA ASN A 9 -10.04 -9.70 19.63
C ASN A 9 -10.31 -8.33 18.99
N LYS A 10 -11.49 -7.77 19.25
CA LYS A 10 -11.76 -6.36 18.96
C LYS A 10 -10.80 -5.53 19.82
N ILE A 11 -9.87 -4.83 19.18
CA ILE A 11 -8.98 -3.88 19.85
C ILE A 11 -9.82 -2.65 20.24
N ASP A 12 -9.76 -2.27 21.51
CA ASP A 12 -10.35 -1.04 22.03
C ASP A 12 -9.23 -0.05 22.36
N CYS A 13 -9.18 1.04 21.59
CA CYS A 13 -8.17 2.07 21.68
C CYS A 13 -8.53 3.21 22.64
N GLY A 14 -9.76 3.21 23.18
CA GLY A 14 -10.29 4.35 23.92
C GLY A 14 -10.34 5.63 23.08
N GLU A 15 -10.19 6.79 23.75
CA GLU A 15 -10.18 8.09 23.10
C GLU A 15 -8.84 8.36 22.42
N LYS A 16 -8.89 8.73 21.14
CA LYS A 16 -7.69 9.09 20.37
C LYS A 16 -7.11 10.42 20.88
N PRO A 17 -5.83 10.46 21.30
CA PRO A 17 -5.15 11.71 21.64
C PRO A 17 -5.13 12.69 20.47
N ALA A 18 -5.24 13.99 20.78
CA ALA A 18 -5.30 15.04 19.76
C ALA A 18 -4.03 15.11 18.89
N ASP A 19 -2.88 14.76 19.47
CA ASP A 19 -1.57 14.78 18.83
C ASP A 19 -1.20 13.46 18.13
N ALA A 20 -2.01 12.39 18.25
CA ALA A 20 -1.71 11.09 17.63
C ALA A 20 -1.52 11.16 16.11
N ASN A 21 -2.09 12.16 15.43
CA ASN A 21 -1.89 12.39 13.99
C ASN A 21 -0.68 13.26 13.65
N THR A 22 -0.09 13.95 14.63
CA THR A 22 0.95 14.97 14.42
C THR A 22 2.27 14.64 15.10
N ASN A 23 2.25 13.75 16.11
CA ASN A 23 3.43 13.31 16.86
C ASN A 23 4.31 12.30 16.09
N CYS A 24 3.75 11.68 15.05
CA CYS A 24 4.46 10.87 14.07
C CYS A 24 4.21 11.43 12.67
N LYS A 25 5.28 11.87 11.99
CA LYS A 25 5.22 12.35 10.61
C LYS A 25 6.03 11.41 9.73
N ALA A 26 5.42 10.28 9.38
CA ALA A 26 6.04 9.26 8.53
C ALA A 26 6.54 9.90 7.21
N GLY A 27 7.83 9.76 6.94
CA GLY A 27 8.50 10.36 5.78
C GLY A 27 9.30 11.63 6.09
N ILE A 28 9.14 12.23 7.27
CA ILE A 28 10.01 13.31 7.77
C ILE A 28 11.00 12.76 8.80
N ASP A 29 10.51 11.97 9.76
CA ASP A 29 11.32 11.38 10.83
C ASP A 29 10.86 9.95 11.16
N HIS A 30 11.62 9.25 12.00
CA HIS A 30 11.28 7.92 12.49
C HIS A 30 10.17 7.97 13.53
N CYS A 31 9.32 6.94 13.52
CA CYS A 31 8.33 6.69 14.56
C CYS A 31 8.56 5.32 15.17
N LEU A 32 8.32 5.21 16.48
CA LEU A 32 8.48 3.97 17.23
C LEU A 32 7.26 3.78 18.12
N PHE A 33 6.61 2.62 18.02
CA PHE A 33 5.45 2.26 18.82
C PHE A 33 5.69 0.90 19.50
N ASN A 34 5.15 0.73 20.70
CA ASN A 34 5.12 -0.57 21.37
C ASN A 34 3.75 -1.20 21.14
N LEU A 35 3.66 -2.19 20.23
CA LEU A 35 2.37 -2.78 19.84
C LEU A 35 1.68 -3.57 20.98
N ASP A 36 2.42 -4.05 21.97
CA ASP A 36 1.85 -4.77 23.11
C ASP A 36 1.10 -3.82 24.07
N ASP A 37 1.63 -2.60 24.26
CA ASP A 37 1.06 -1.59 25.16
C ASP A 37 0.20 -0.54 24.43
N ASP A 38 0.48 -0.29 23.15
CA ASP A 38 -0.14 0.72 22.29
C ASP A 38 -0.46 0.12 20.90
N PRO A 39 -1.48 -0.76 20.82
CA PRO A 39 -1.89 -1.39 19.55
C PRO A 39 -2.51 -0.40 18.55
N CYS A 40 -2.72 0.85 18.96
CA CYS A 40 -3.39 1.89 18.18
C CYS A 40 -2.42 2.96 17.68
N GLU A 41 -1.13 2.82 18.02
CA GLU A 41 -0.03 3.67 17.56
C GLU A 41 -0.25 5.16 17.89
N TYR A 42 -0.78 5.46 19.07
CA TYR A 42 -1.07 6.83 19.49
C TYR A 42 0.15 7.56 20.06
N ASN A 43 1.13 6.83 20.60
CA ASN A 43 2.24 7.41 21.36
C ASN A 43 3.57 7.11 20.67
N ASN A 44 4.10 8.09 19.93
CA ASN A 44 5.42 7.96 19.32
C ASN A 44 6.54 8.00 20.38
N LEU A 45 7.29 6.91 20.49
CA LEU A 45 8.38 6.70 21.44
C LEU A 45 9.77 6.92 20.84
N ALA A 46 9.89 7.36 19.58
CA ALA A 46 11.15 7.41 18.86
C ALA A 46 12.24 8.24 19.58
N ASN A 47 11.85 9.39 20.15
CA ASN A 47 12.76 10.26 20.90
C ASN A 47 13.16 9.68 22.26
N ALA A 48 12.30 8.85 22.87
CA ALA A 48 12.56 8.24 24.15
C ALA A 48 13.52 7.04 24.04
N TYR A 49 13.49 6.31 22.93
CA TYR A 49 14.30 5.11 22.71
C TYR A 49 15.08 5.14 21.37
N PRO A 50 16.03 6.08 21.20
CA PRO A 50 16.76 6.24 19.94
C PRO A 50 17.65 5.04 19.60
N ASN A 51 18.05 4.25 20.60
CA ASN A 51 18.78 2.99 20.39
C ASN A 51 17.92 1.91 19.72
N ILE A 52 16.64 1.82 20.08
CA ILE A 52 15.69 0.88 19.45
C ILE A 52 15.39 1.33 18.02
N VAL A 53 15.20 2.64 17.81
CA VAL A 53 15.05 3.22 16.47
C VAL A 53 16.23 2.82 15.58
N ARG A 54 17.47 2.99 16.06
CA ARG A 54 18.67 2.59 15.31
C ARG A 54 18.70 1.10 15.00
N GLN A 55 18.39 0.26 15.99
CA GLN A 55 18.38 -1.19 15.79
C GLN A 55 17.36 -1.62 14.72
N LEU A 56 16.16 -1.06 14.72
CA LEU A 56 15.15 -1.36 13.72
C LEU A 56 15.50 -0.78 12.35
N TRP A 57 16.10 0.41 12.32
CA TRP A 57 16.61 1.02 11.10
C TRP A 57 17.70 0.17 10.44
N ASP A 58 18.67 -0.33 11.21
CA ASP A 58 19.74 -1.20 10.70
C ASP A 58 19.15 -2.48 10.07
N LYS A 59 18.08 -3.05 10.67
CA LYS A 59 17.34 -4.16 10.07
C LYS A 59 16.70 -3.80 8.73
N LEU A 60 16.10 -2.61 8.62
CA LEU A 60 15.52 -2.13 7.36
C LEU A 60 16.60 -1.96 6.28
N VAL A 61 17.76 -1.40 6.66
CA VAL A 61 18.93 -1.28 5.76
C VAL A 61 19.39 -2.65 5.27
N ASP A 62 19.44 -3.65 6.15
CA ASP A 62 19.81 -5.02 5.78
C ASP A 62 18.80 -5.66 4.82
N TYR A 63 17.50 -5.50 5.05
CA TYR A 63 16.49 -5.97 4.10
C TYR A 63 16.58 -5.27 2.74
N ASN A 64 16.90 -3.97 2.75
CA ASN A 64 17.03 -3.19 1.52
C ASN A 64 18.20 -3.69 0.63
N LYS A 65 19.27 -4.25 1.21
CA LYS A 65 20.41 -4.81 0.44
C LYS A 65 20.00 -5.95 -0.49
N THR A 66 18.95 -6.68 -0.14
CA THR A 66 18.43 -7.82 -0.92
C THR A 66 17.07 -7.53 -1.56
N ALA A 67 16.56 -6.31 -1.43
CA ALA A 67 15.24 -5.96 -1.95
C ALA A 67 15.24 -5.95 -3.49
N MET A 68 14.23 -6.59 -4.07
CA MET A 68 14.00 -6.48 -5.51
C MET A 68 13.42 -5.10 -5.84
N PRO A 69 13.76 -4.53 -7.02
CA PRO A 69 13.14 -3.30 -7.47
C PRO A 69 11.61 -3.43 -7.53
N PRO A 70 10.84 -2.39 -7.16
CA PRO A 70 9.40 -2.37 -7.37
C PRO A 70 9.07 -2.64 -8.84
N ARG A 71 8.16 -3.59 -9.11
CA ARG A 71 7.82 -4.01 -10.48
C ARG A 71 6.66 -3.20 -11.08
N ASN A 72 6.37 -2.02 -10.53
CA ASN A 72 5.31 -1.14 -11.01
C ASN A 72 5.56 -0.81 -12.49
N GLN A 73 4.60 -1.14 -13.33
CA GLN A 73 4.61 -0.76 -14.75
C GLN A 73 3.62 0.40 -14.95
N PRO A 74 3.83 1.24 -15.99
CA PRO A 74 2.78 2.14 -16.44
C PRO A 74 1.48 1.38 -16.70
N ILE A 75 0.36 2.06 -16.51
CA ILE A 75 -0.94 1.48 -16.90
C ILE A 75 -0.89 1.08 -18.37
N ASP A 76 -1.29 -0.15 -18.67
CA ASP A 76 -1.41 -0.62 -20.04
C ASP A 76 -2.76 -0.17 -20.60
N PRO A 77 -2.82 0.75 -21.59
CA PRO A 77 -4.09 1.22 -22.15
C PRO A 77 -4.94 0.08 -22.74
N CYS A 78 -4.29 -1.01 -23.15
CA CYS A 78 -4.97 -2.20 -23.63
C CYS A 78 -5.79 -2.90 -22.55
N GLY A 79 -5.49 -2.68 -21.27
CA GLY A 79 -6.29 -3.21 -20.17
C GLY A 79 -7.64 -2.52 -19.96
N ASN A 80 -7.95 -1.48 -20.74
CA ASN A 80 -9.24 -0.78 -20.63
C ASN A 80 -10.40 -1.73 -20.98
N PRO A 81 -11.36 -1.99 -20.06
CA PRO A 81 -12.52 -2.86 -20.30
C PRO A 81 -13.38 -2.44 -21.49
N MET A 82 -13.36 -1.15 -21.87
CA MET A 82 -14.06 -0.67 -23.07
C MET A 82 -13.54 -1.31 -24.36
N LEU A 83 -12.29 -1.80 -24.37
CA LEU A 83 -11.73 -2.57 -25.49
C LEU A 83 -12.15 -4.04 -25.46
N HIS A 84 -12.82 -4.49 -24.39
CA HIS A 84 -13.14 -5.89 -24.10
C HIS A 84 -14.61 -6.06 -23.71
N ASN A 85 -15.53 -5.43 -24.44
CA ASN A 85 -16.98 -5.54 -24.20
C ASN A 85 -17.41 -5.19 -22.76
N GLY A 86 -16.68 -4.29 -22.09
CA GLY A 86 -16.98 -3.85 -20.73
C GLY A 86 -16.51 -4.79 -19.62
N VAL A 87 -15.70 -5.82 -19.91
CA VAL A 87 -15.20 -6.75 -18.89
C VAL A 87 -13.70 -6.63 -18.66
N PHE A 88 -13.27 -6.87 -17.42
CA PHE A 88 -11.87 -7.10 -17.12
C PHE A 88 -11.50 -8.51 -17.57
N THR A 89 -10.55 -8.63 -18.49
CA THR A 89 -10.13 -9.91 -19.08
C THR A 89 -8.61 -9.98 -19.22
N ASN A 90 -8.06 -11.12 -19.64
CA ASN A 90 -6.65 -11.25 -19.99
C ASN A 90 -6.35 -10.52 -21.31
N TRP A 91 -6.18 -9.20 -21.27
CA TRP A 91 -6.09 -8.37 -22.48
C TRP A 91 -4.87 -8.67 -23.34
N GLN A 92 -3.74 -9.13 -22.77
CA GLN A 92 -2.50 -9.38 -23.51
C GLN A 92 -2.60 -10.53 -24.54
N ASP A 93 -3.55 -11.44 -24.36
CA ASP A 93 -3.77 -12.56 -25.30
C ASP A 93 -4.77 -12.21 -26.40
N THR A 94 -5.39 -11.04 -26.34
CA THR A 94 -6.40 -10.61 -27.31
C THR A 94 -5.76 -10.07 -28.58
N GLU A 95 -6.40 -10.33 -29.72
CA GLU A 95 -5.94 -9.85 -31.02
C GLU A 95 -5.92 -8.30 -31.11
N ILE A 96 -6.77 -7.63 -30.33
CA ILE A 96 -6.81 -6.16 -30.19
C ILE A 96 -5.46 -5.63 -29.69
N CYS A 97 -4.83 -6.36 -28.76
CA CYS A 97 -3.63 -5.94 -28.06
C CYS A 97 -2.34 -6.45 -28.72
N LYS A 98 -2.40 -7.55 -29.49
CA LYS A 98 -1.23 -8.10 -30.22
C LYS A 98 -0.76 -7.22 -31.38
N ASN A 99 -1.68 -6.51 -32.05
CA ASN A 99 -1.35 -5.81 -33.29
C ASN A 99 -0.81 -4.37 -33.12
N LYS A 100 -0.60 -3.86 -31.90
CA LYS A 100 -0.08 -2.50 -31.56
C LYS A 100 -0.68 -1.32 -32.37
N GLN A 101 -1.72 -1.53 -33.16
CA GLN A 101 -2.27 -0.54 -34.09
C GLN A 101 -3.09 0.53 -33.36
N PHE A 102 -3.46 0.25 -32.11
CA PHE A 102 -4.12 1.17 -31.19
C PHE A 102 -3.17 2.16 -30.50
N LEU A 103 -1.85 1.90 -30.43
CA LEU A 103 -0.90 2.78 -29.74
C LEU A 103 -0.56 4.07 -30.54
N MET A 104 -1.05 4.21 -31.78
CA MET A 104 -0.75 5.35 -32.66
C MET A 104 -1.94 6.25 -32.97
N ARG A 105 -3.12 6.00 -32.41
CA ARG A 105 -4.26 6.92 -32.58
C ARG A 105 -4.66 7.46 -31.21
N PRO A 106 -4.52 8.78 -30.96
CA PRO A 106 -5.13 9.37 -29.78
C PRO A 106 -6.64 9.04 -29.81
N PRO A 107 -7.29 8.91 -28.64
CA PRO A 107 -8.73 8.71 -28.60
C PRO A 107 -9.35 9.84 -29.40
N GLN A 108 -10.01 9.53 -30.52
CA GLN A 108 -10.94 10.49 -31.07
C GLN A 108 -12.03 10.58 -30.00
N MET A 109 -12.05 11.70 -29.28
CA MET A 109 -13.26 12.16 -28.63
C MET A 109 -14.27 12.31 -29.76
N GLU A 110 -15.05 11.26 -30.01
CA GLU A 110 -16.22 11.36 -30.86
C GLU A 110 -17.13 12.38 -30.20
N ASN A 111 -17.16 13.57 -30.79
CA ASN A 111 -18.20 14.56 -30.57
C ASN A 111 -19.54 13.88 -30.88
N LYS A 112 -20.22 13.38 -29.84
CA LYS A 112 -21.65 13.14 -29.89
C LYS A 112 -22.34 14.41 -29.42
N VAL A 113 -22.90 15.11 -30.40
CA VAL A 113 -23.93 16.16 -30.27
C VAL A 113 -25.07 15.64 -29.39
#